data_AF-A0AAE0KVQ9-F1
#
_entry.id   AF-A0AAE0KVQ9-F1
#
_cell.length_a   1.000
_cell.length_b   1.000
_cell.length_c   1.000
_cell.angle_alpha   90.00
_cell.angle_beta   90.00
_cell.angle_gamma   90.00
#
_symmetry.space_group_name_H-M   'P 1'
#
loop_
_entity.id
_entity.type
_entity.pdbx_description
1 polymer ?
#
loop_
_entity_poly.entity_id
_entity_poly.type
_entity_poly.pdbx_seq_one_letter_code
_entity_poly.pdbx_strand_id
1 'polypeptide(L)'
;MTDEAAGKCSICKNLLSDPLLIPQCGHTYCKSCIEALPTAPAPLPTFQPVNRKLPRPQVAICPLCEQKQQWSKFELKYCIPNYAIVPANPESISDSVIDSSKTKNEKSSAERVSMLRSMGVPTGLAKLVDHQDHRVGMRIYILDNSGSTSFHDGKYLPSMAPGATQQPRMRSCTRWEEIKWIAIAQAEWNAKVQTPCSFYLLNPANMSGDSVEGRDFCGIDTRFEGKGSAETQITVLKKMLDSSGPRGVTPLAERIAAVHQRMKDPWAEGAKHSVGDALKLQNQNAFLVLVTDGLPTTSHSASPTRQAKMDMVQELRKLTMALPVYVVVRLCTDEDDVVEYWNSLDEEVEFSLDVLDDLEGESSEIYKKCNRWLNYCPLLHTIREGGTNVKLLDLVDERSFTGGEVAAFCQLLFMDDPETQEALLDWRDVDAFCDELQKQVDASAHVYSPLWKRHMPMVDVAQVRRVLRQDAGGRTVAPGSLQISSAHVMMAAMAVGALLLAMLAAQFLGDQAKSQESLSTHNTLSVPKGRFKGLRMLHGIASF
;
A
#
# COMPACT_ATOMS: atom_id res chain seq x y z
N MET A 1 7.28 11.29 38.77
CA MET A 1 6.97 9.93 39.25
C MET A 1 7.78 8.98 38.41
N THR A 2 8.32 7.90 38.97
CA THR A 2 9.38 7.11 38.35
C THR A 2 8.93 6.31 37.12
N ASP A 3 9.70 6.40 36.03
CA ASP A 3 9.45 5.80 34.72
C ASP A 3 9.75 4.28 34.68
N GLU A 4 8.81 3.46 35.15
CA GLU A 4 9.01 2.01 35.26
C GLU A 4 7.99 1.16 34.44
N ALA A 5 7.24 1.79 33.54
CA ALA A 5 6.03 1.22 32.94
C ALA A 5 6.03 1.05 31.41
N ALA A 6 7.02 1.58 30.67
CA ALA A 6 7.11 1.32 29.23
C ALA A 6 7.32 -0.19 28.96
N GLY A 7 6.49 -0.78 28.11
CA GLY A 7 6.54 -2.21 27.79
C GLY A 7 5.87 -3.18 28.79
N LYS A 8 5.44 -2.71 29.97
CA LYS A 8 4.71 -3.54 30.96
C LYS A 8 3.20 -3.29 30.90
N CYS A 9 2.41 -4.35 30.93
CA CYS A 9 0.96 -4.25 31.00
C CYS A 9 0.51 -3.59 32.31
N SER A 10 -0.26 -2.51 32.21
CA SER A 10 -0.74 -1.75 33.35
C SER A 10 -1.64 -2.55 34.32
N ILE A 11 -2.19 -3.68 33.88
CA ILE A 11 -3.02 -4.59 34.68
C ILE A 11 -2.15 -5.63 35.40
N CYS A 12 -1.52 -6.57 34.66
CA CYS A 12 -0.75 -7.67 35.27
C CYS A 12 0.70 -7.34 35.65
N LYS A 13 1.20 -6.15 35.28
CA LYS A 13 2.57 -5.64 35.51
C LYS A 13 3.72 -6.43 34.84
N ASN A 14 3.41 -7.51 34.13
CA ASN A 14 4.36 -8.25 33.29
C ASN A 14 4.62 -7.52 31.96
N LEU A 15 5.66 -7.94 31.23
CA LEU A 15 5.87 -7.55 29.83
C LEU A 15 4.63 -7.83 28.98
N LEU A 16 4.38 -6.98 27.98
CA LEU A 16 3.20 -7.04 27.11
C LEU A 16 3.21 -8.31 26.23
N SER A 17 2.39 -9.29 26.60
CA SER A 17 2.06 -10.47 25.79
C SER A 17 0.76 -10.23 25.04
N ASP A 18 0.81 -10.30 23.70
CA ASP A 18 -0.30 -9.96 22.79
C ASP A 18 -0.82 -8.51 23.05
N PRO A 19 -0.02 -7.48 22.69
CA PRO A 19 -0.31 -6.09 22.99
C PRO A 19 -1.52 -5.56 22.21
N LEU A 20 -2.63 -5.33 22.92
CA LEU A 20 -3.77 -4.57 22.41
C LEU A 20 -3.64 -3.10 22.79
N LEU A 21 -3.51 -2.25 21.77
CA LEU A 21 -3.61 -0.80 21.88
C LEU A 21 -5.08 -0.39 21.97
N ILE A 22 -5.47 0.38 22.99
CA ILE A 22 -6.80 1.00 23.05
C ILE A 22 -6.77 2.30 22.23
N PRO A 23 -7.39 2.37 21.02
CA PRO A 23 -7.14 3.46 20.07
C PRO A 23 -7.50 4.85 20.59
N GLN A 24 -8.52 4.94 21.46
CA GLN A 24 -9.02 6.20 22.02
C GLN A 24 -8.04 6.88 22.99
N CYS A 25 -7.05 6.15 23.52
CA CYS A 25 -6.17 6.67 24.57
C CYS A 25 -4.68 6.32 24.43
N GLY A 26 -4.31 5.46 23.47
CA GLY A 26 -2.93 5.04 23.23
C GLY A 26 -2.32 4.13 24.30
N HIS A 27 -3.10 3.66 25.27
CA HIS A 27 -2.61 2.71 26.29
C HIS A 27 -2.63 1.28 25.73
N THR A 28 -1.55 0.53 26.00
CA THR A 28 -1.38 -0.86 25.54
C THR A 28 -1.47 -1.83 26.72
N TYR A 29 -2.15 -2.96 26.53
CA TYR A 29 -2.34 -4.02 27.54
C TYR A 29 -2.16 -5.40 26.92
N CYS A 30 -1.87 -6.43 27.73
CA CYS A 30 -1.99 -7.82 27.26
C CYS A 30 -3.45 -8.11 26.91
N LYS A 31 -3.71 -8.80 25.80
CA LYS A 31 -5.04 -9.23 25.39
C LYS A 31 -5.81 -9.95 26.49
N SER A 32 -5.20 -10.94 27.12
CA SER A 32 -5.79 -11.68 28.25
C SER A 32 -6.18 -10.79 29.44
N CYS A 33 -5.50 -9.66 29.62
CA CYS A 33 -5.84 -8.68 30.65
C CYS A 33 -7.01 -7.79 30.25
N ILE A 34 -7.19 -7.47 28.95
CA ILE A 34 -8.39 -6.77 28.45
C ILE A 34 -9.60 -7.70 28.47
N GLU A 35 -9.45 -8.94 27.99
CA GLU A 35 -10.52 -9.95 27.94
C GLU A 35 -11.00 -10.35 29.35
N ALA A 36 -10.15 -10.23 30.36
CA ALA A 36 -10.49 -10.44 31.77
C ALA A 36 -11.09 -9.20 32.47
N LEU A 37 -11.17 -8.03 31.82
CA LEU A 37 -11.86 -6.88 32.41
C LEU A 37 -13.37 -7.17 32.49
N PRO A 38 -14.04 -6.85 33.61
CA PRO A 38 -15.48 -6.96 33.68
C PRO A 38 -16.13 -6.03 32.65
N THR A 39 -16.83 -6.60 31.67
CA THR A 39 -17.62 -5.79 30.74
C THR A 39 -18.71 -5.05 31.51
N ALA A 40 -18.99 -3.81 31.09
CA ALA A 40 -19.88 -2.93 31.83
C ALA A 40 -21.24 -3.59 32.11
N PRO A 41 -21.81 -3.44 33.32
CA PRO A 41 -23.05 -4.11 33.71
C PRO A 41 -24.19 -3.76 32.74
N ALA A 42 -25.04 -4.75 32.46
CA ALA A 42 -26.15 -4.61 31.53
C ALA A 42 -27.07 -3.44 31.93
N PRO A 43 -27.64 -2.70 30.96
CA PRO A 43 -28.59 -1.64 31.27
C PRO A 43 -29.82 -2.19 32.00
N LEU A 44 -30.31 -1.41 32.97
CA LEU A 44 -31.46 -1.74 33.83
C LEU A 44 -32.73 -2.07 33.01
N PRO A 45 -33.71 -2.80 33.60
CA PRO A 45 -34.82 -3.39 32.85
C PRO A 45 -35.64 -2.40 32.02
N THR A 46 -35.93 -2.81 30.79
CA THR A 46 -36.58 -2.00 29.76
C THR A 46 -38.06 -1.72 30.04
N PHE A 47 -38.49 -0.47 29.84
CA PHE A 47 -39.80 -0.21 29.22
C PHE A 47 -39.65 -0.32 27.69
N GLN A 48 -40.45 -1.18 27.06
CA GLN A 48 -40.61 -1.35 25.60
C GLN A 48 -42.00 -0.86 25.16
N PRO A 49 -42.38 -0.77 23.85
CA PRO A 49 -41.65 -1.07 22.60
C PRO A 49 -41.61 0.17 21.63
N VAL A 50 -41.31 0.15 20.31
CA VAL A 50 -40.98 -0.88 19.30
C VAL A 50 -39.87 -0.36 18.35
N ASN A 51 -38.73 -1.05 18.20
CA ASN A 51 -38.11 -1.45 16.90
C ASN A 51 -36.72 -2.07 17.09
N ARG A 52 -36.42 -3.14 16.34
CA ARG A 52 -35.18 -3.92 16.50
C ARG A 52 -33.97 -3.17 15.94
N LYS A 53 -33.05 -2.78 16.83
CA LYS A 53 -31.61 -2.73 16.52
C LYS A 53 -30.92 -3.86 17.28
N LEU A 54 -29.91 -4.48 16.66
CA LEU A 54 -29.09 -5.50 17.31
C LEU A 54 -28.43 -4.91 18.59
N PRO A 55 -28.18 -5.73 19.62
CA PRO A 55 -27.44 -5.27 20.79
C PRO A 55 -26.06 -4.76 20.37
N ARG A 56 -25.66 -3.59 20.87
CA ARG A 56 -24.30 -3.07 20.65
C ARG A 56 -23.30 -3.96 21.39
N PRO A 57 -22.11 -4.23 20.84
CA PRO A 57 -21.04 -4.88 21.59
C PRO A 57 -20.67 -4.05 22.82
N GLN A 58 -20.40 -4.71 23.94
CA GLN A 58 -19.89 -4.07 25.14
C GLN A 58 -18.44 -3.63 24.89
N VAL A 59 -18.12 -2.37 25.21
CA VAL A 59 -16.78 -1.81 25.07
C VAL A 59 -16.02 -1.98 26.38
N ALA A 60 -14.81 -2.52 26.33
CA ALA A 60 -13.92 -2.56 27.49
C ALA A 60 -13.46 -1.14 27.85
N ILE A 61 -13.68 -0.74 29.10
CA ILE A 61 -13.25 0.59 29.59
C ILE A 61 -11.75 0.51 29.93
N CYS A 62 -10.96 1.45 29.42
CA CYS A 62 -9.54 1.58 29.76
C CYS A 62 -9.37 1.92 31.26
N PRO A 63 -8.83 1.02 32.11
CA PRO A 63 -8.81 1.24 33.55
C PRO A 63 -7.97 2.45 33.96
N LEU A 64 -6.89 2.75 33.23
CA LEU A 64 -6.06 3.93 33.47
C LEU A 64 -6.80 5.25 33.18
N CYS A 65 -7.66 5.29 32.17
CA CYS A 65 -8.43 6.49 31.82
C CYS A 65 -9.65 6.66 32.73
N GLU A 66 -10.26 5.56 33.16
CA GLU A 66 -11.31 5.54 34.19
C GLU A 66 -10.79 6.07 35.53
N GLN A 67 -9.67 5.54 36.00
CA GLN A 67 -9.03 5.96 37.26
C GLN A 67 -8.60 7.44 37.24
N LYS A 68 -8.25 7.98 36.06
CA LYS A 68 -7.92 9.41 35.87
C LYS A 68 -9.13 10.32 35.64
N GLN A 69 -10.37 9.79 35.66
CA GLN A 69 -11.61 10.52 35.36
C GLN A 69 -11.60 11.25 33.99
N GLN A 70 -10.83 10.75 33.01
CA GLN A 70 -10.63 11.44 31.72
C GLN A 70 -11.83 11.28 30.76
N TRP A 71 -12.82 10.46 31.12
CA TRP A 71 -14.02 10.21 30.33
C TRP A 71 -15.10 11.28 30.56
N SER A 72 -15.11 12.34 29.76
CA SER A 72 -16.24 13.29 29.72
C SER A 72 -16.97 13.30 28.37
N LYS A 73 -18.22 12.83 28.37
CA LYS A 73 -19.33 13.04 27.39
C LYS A 73 -19.12 12.77 25.88
N PHE A 74 -17.91 12.49 25.37
CA PHE A 74 -17.66 12.52 23.92
C PHE A 74 -17.89 11.19 23.17
N GLU A 75 -17.68 10.01 23.79
CA GLU A 75 -17.42 8.77 23.02
C GLU A 75 -18.38 7.59 23.31
N LEU A 76 -19.67 7.77 22.98
CA LEU A 76 -20.66 6.67 22.90
C LEU A 76 -21.09 6.33 21.45
N LYS A 77 -20.31 6.80 20.46
CA LYS A 77 -20.66 6.73 19.03
C LYS A 77 -19.61 6.03 18.14
N TYR A 78 -18.34 6.00 18.54
CA TYR A 78 -17.23 5.51 17.69
C TYR A 78 -16.58 4.26 18.29
N CYS A 79 -17.23 3.12 18.06
CA CYS A 79 -16.70 1.80 18.39
C CYS A 79 -16.41 1.06 17.08
N ILE A 80 -15.14 0.85 16.76
CA ILE A 80 -14.73 -0.09 15.71
C ILE A 80 -14.63 -1.48 16.37
N PRO A 81 -15.11 -2.57 15.73
CA PRO A 81 -15.00 -3.92 16.29
C PRO A 81 -13.55 -4.42 16.37
N ASN A 82 -13.33 -5.40 17.26
CA ASN A 82 -12.07 -6.10 17.45
C ASN A 82 -11.46 -6.63 16.14
N TYR A 83 -10.15 -6.46 15.98
CA TYR A 83 -9.30 -7.42 15.26
C TYR A 83 -8.22 -7.93 16.20
N ALA A 84 -8.13 -9.26 16.30
CA ALA A 84 -7.15 -9.93 17.12
C ALA A 84 -5.83 -10.05 16.36
N ILE A 85 -4.74 -9.63 16.98
CA ILE A 85 -3.42 -10.14 16.62
C ILE A 85 -3.36 -11.59 17.12
N VAL A 86 -2.69 -12.46 16.35
CA VAL A 86 -2.44 -13.86 16.73
C VAL A 86 -1.08 -13.92 17.43
N PRO A 87 -1.02 -14.43 18.68
CA PRO A 87 0.21 -14.38 19.48
C PRO A 87 1.25 -15.41 19.02
N ALA A 88 2.51 -15.00 19.00
CA ALA A 88 3.63 -15.90 19.25
C ALA A 88 3.86 -15.96 20.77
N ASN A 89 3.89 -17.16 21.34
CA ASN A 89 4.36 -17.35 22.72
C ASN A 89 5.84 -17.80 22.64
N PRO A 90 6.82 -16.99 23.08
CA PRO A 90 8.24 -17.28 22.86
C PRO A 90 8.86 -18.25 23.88
N GLU A 91 8.11 -18.72 24.88
CA GLU A 91 8.65 -19.57 25.95
C GLU A 91 8.29 -21.05 25.77
N SER A 92 9.32 -21.91 25.80
CA SER A 92 9.32 -23.40 25.74
C SER A 92 9.22 -24.10 24.38
N ILE A 93 10.03 -23.69 23.39
CA ILE A 93 10.57 -24.65 22.41
C ILE A 93 11.88 -25.21 22.99
N SER A 94 11.94 -26.51 23.23
CA SER A 94 13.19 -27.21 23.56
C SER A 94 13.95 -27.55 22.28
N ASP A 95 15.27 -27.29 22.24
CA ASP A 95 16.17 -27.40 21.07
C ASP A 95 16.42 -28.85 20.57
N SER A 96 15.41 -29.71 20.49
CA SER A 96 15.58 -31.17 20.32
C SER A 96 14.96 -31.77 19.06
N VAL A 97 14.26 -31.00 18.21
CA VAL A 97 13.63 -31.52 16.97
C VAL A 97 13.79 -30.60 15.75
N ILE A 98 14.98 -30.06 15.53
CA ILE A 98 15.39 -29.52 14.22
C ILE A 98 16.60 -30.31 13.73
N ASP A 99 16.39 -31.10 12.68
CA ASP A 99 17.47 -31.77 11.95
C ASP A 99 18.43 -30.70 11.42
N SER A 100 19.69 -30.77 11.86
CA SER A 100 20.63 -29.64 11.85
C SER A 100 21.30 -29.46 10.48
N SER A 101 20.50 -29.53 9.40
CA SER A 101 20.91 -29.47 8.01
C SER A 101 21.26 -28.04 7.54
N LYS A 102 22.33 -27.48 8.11
CA LYS A 102 23.21 -26.44 7.54
C LYS A 102 22.54 -25.16 6.98
N THR A 103 21.76 -24.44 7.77
CA THR A 103 21.51 -22.99 7.54
C THR A 103 22.70 -22.16 8.05
N LYS A 104 23.86 -22.27 7.37
CA LYS A 104 25.12 -21.64 7.82
C LYS A 104 25.31 -20.16 7.44
N ASN A 105 24.42 -19.60 6.64
CA ASN A 105 24.62 -18.29 5.98
C ASN A 105 23.53 -17.27 6.33
N GLU A 106 22.81 -17.47 7.43
CA GLU A 106 21.86 -16.47 7.93
C GLU A 106 22.63 -15.33 8.60
N LYS A 107 22.45 -14.11 8.10
CA LYS A 107 23.02 -12.89 8.70
C LYS A 107 22.38 -12.65 10.06
N SER A 108 23.15 -12.12 11.00
CA SER A 108 22.58 -11.61 12.25
C SER A 108 21.63 -10.44 12.00
N SER A 109 20.67 -10.23 12.90
CA SER A 109 19.74 -9.09 12.87
C SER A 109 20.50 -7.75 12.74
N ALA A 110 21.60 -7.57 13.48
CA ALA A 110 22.45 -6.38 13.41
C ALA A 110 23.05 -6.15 12.00
N GLU A 111 23.51 -7.20 11.33
CA GLU A 111 24.02 -7.12 9.95
C GLU A 111 22.91 -6.80 8.95
N ARG A 112 21.71 -7.38 9.11
CA ARG A 112 20.56 -7.09 8.23
C ARG A 112 20.05 -5.66 8.41
N VAL A 113 19.92 -5.17 9.64
CA VAL A 113 19.58 -3.78 9.94
C VAL A 113 20.66 -2.82 9.38
N SER A 114 21.94 -3.12 9.54
CA SER A 114 23.02 -2.31 8.97
C SER A 114 22.98 -2.27 7.44
N MET A 115 22.68 -3.39 6.79
CA MET A 115 22.50 -3.48 5.34
C MET A 115 21.27 -2.68 4.88
N LEU A 116 20.13 -2.80 5.55
CA LEU A 116 18.93 -2.02 5.25
C LEU A 116 19.20 -0.50 5.37
N ARG A 117 19.90 -0.06 6.43
CA ARG A 117 20.35 1.34 6.56
C ARG A 117 21.26 1.78 5.41
N SER A 118 22.16 0.90 4.93
CA SER A 118 23.00 1.20 3.76
C SER A 118 22.20 1.34 2.44
N MET A 119 20.98 0.81 2.38
CA MET A 119 20.03 1.01 1.28
C MET A 119 19.17 2.27 1.45
N GLY A 120 19.40 3.07 2.49
CA GLY A 120 18.63 4.28 2.79
C GLY A 120 17.39 4.05 3.65
N VAL A 121 17.24 2.88 4.28
CA VAL A 121 16.13 2.60 5.21
C VAL A 121 16.38 3.32 6.55
N PRO A 122 15.46 4.18 7.03
CA PRO A 122 15.52 4.75 8.38
C PRO A 122 15.65 3.65 9.47
N THR A 123 16.38 3.91 10.56
CA THR A 123 16.77 2.82 11.48
C THR A 123 15.59 2.07 12.10
N GLY A 124 14.55 2.78 12.54
CA GLY A 124 13.35 2.16 13.12
C GLY A 124 12.64 1.26 12.10
N LEU A 125 12.50 1.74 10.85
CA LEU A 125 11.94 0.93 9.76
C LEU A 125 12.83 -0.26 9.42
N ALA A 126 14.16 -0.12 9.48
CA ALA A 126 15.09 -1.21 9.23
C ALA A 126 14.97 -2.32 10.30
N LYS A 127 14.84 -1.95 11.58
CA LYS A 127 14.56 -2.90 12.67
C LYS A 127 13.18 -3.54 12.55
N LEU A 128 12.17 -2.77 12.15
CA LEU A 128 10.81 -3.27 11.94
C LEU A 128 10.77 -4.29 10.80
N VAL A 129 11.39 -3.98 9.65
CA VAL A 129 11.50 -4.90 8.51
C VAL A 129 12.22 -6.18 8.92
N ASP A 130 13.35 -6.10 9.62
CA ASP A 130 14.09 -7.27 10.12
C ASP A 130 13.24 -8.17 11.03
N HIS A 131 12.52 -7.57 11.98
CA HIS A 131 11.63 -8.29 12.89
C HIS A 131 10.38 -8.87 12.19
N GLN A 132 9.83 -8.17 11.20
CA GLN A 132 8.68 -8.65 10.41
C GLN A 132 9.10 -9.77 9.46
N ASP A 133 10.21 -9.62 8.74
CA ASP A 133 10.70 -10.61 7.77
C ASP A 133 11.05 -11.95 8.42
N HIS A 134 11.48 -11.97 9.69
CA HIS A 134 11.62 -13.20 10.48
C HIS A 134 10.30 -14.00 10.62
N ARG A 135 9.15 -13.31 10.59
CA ARG A 135 7.81 -13.94 10.58
C ARG A 135 7.32 -14.26 9.16
N VAL A 136 8.04 -13.89 8.11
CA VAL A 136 7.69 -14.19 6.71
C VAL A 136 8.46 -15.42 6.26
N GLY A 137 7.77 -16.56 6.16
CA GLY A 137 8.38 -17.80 5.69
C GLY A 137 8.63 -17.80 4.19
N MET A 138 7.80 -17.10 3.40
CA MET A 138 8.02 -16.85 1.97
C MET A 138 7.10 -15.78 1.36
N ARG A 139 7.50 -15.24 0.21
CA ARG A 139 6.69 -14.39 -0.67
C ARG A 139 6.44 -15.06 -2.03
N ILE A 140 5.19 -15.18 -2.45
CA ILE A 140 4.79 -15.82 -3.71
C ILE A 140 4.23 -14.73 -4.62
N TYR A 141 4.88 -14.48 -5.75
CA TYR A 141 4.45 -13.50 -6.74
C TYR A 141 3.77 -14.23 -7.90
N ILE A 142 2.52 -13.91 -8.19
CA ILE A 142 1.87 -14.25 -9.47
C ILE A 142 2.04 -13.04 -10.38
N LEU A 143 2.78 -13.22 -11.47
CA LEU A 143 3.08 -12.20 -12.46
C LEU A 143 2.13 -12.34 -13.63
N ASP A 144 1.25 -11.36 -13.82
CA ASP A 144 0.40 -11.34 -15.01
C ASP A 144 1.27 -11.13 -16.26
N ASN A 145 1.05 -12.01 -17.24
CA ASN A 145 1.61 -11.92 -18.57
C ASN A 145 0.52 -12.17 -19.63
N SER A 146 -0.72 -11.81 -19.31
CA SER A 146 -1.92 -11.78 -20.16
C SER A 146 -1.71 -10.88 -21.39
N GLY A 147 -2.62 -10.94 -22.37
CA GLY A 147 -2.55 -10.10 -23.56
C GLY A 147 -2.62 -8.59 -23.28
N SER A 148 -3.34 -8.16 -22.25
CA SER A 148 -3.50 -6.75 -21.85
C SER A 148 -2.17 -6.12 -21.43
N THR A 149 -1.27 -6.89 -20.83
CA THR A 149 0.05 -6.40 -20.39
C THR A 149 0.97 -5.87 -21.52
N SER A 150 0.53 -5.95 -22.78
CA SER A 150 1.17 -5.31 -23.94
C SER A 150 0.85 -3.81 -24.11
N PHE A 151 -0.09 -3.23 -23.36
CA PHE A 151 -0.36 -1.79 -23.39
C PHE A 151 0.84 -0.97 -22.89
N HIS A 152 1.01 0.23 -23.45
CA HIS A 152 2.23 1.07 -23.39
C HIS A 152 2.13 2.27 -22.43
N ASP A 153 1.36 2.10 -21.36
CA ASP A 153 1.05 3.07 -20.31
C ASP A 153 1.74 2.77 -18.96
N GLY A 154 2.23 1.54 -18.76
CA GLY A 154 2.98 1.12 -17.57
C GLY A 154 4.24 1.97 -17.30
N LYS A 155 4.64 2.05 -16.03
CA LYS A 155 5.61 3.04 -15.51
C LYS A 155 6.62 2.40 -14.55
N TYR A 156 7.91 2.70 -14.70
CA TYR A 156 8.94 2.23 -13.76
C TYR A 156 10.00 3.28 -13.43
N LEU A 157 10.59 3.17 -12.23
CA LEU A 157 11.70 4.02 -11.78
C LEU A 157 13.04 3.28 -11.88
N PRO A 158 13.85 3.44 -12.95
CA PRO A 158 15.12 2.74 -13.07
C PRO A 158 16.05 3.05 -11.89
N SER A 159 16.63 2.00 -11.30
CA SER A 159 17.70 2.13 -10.30
C SER A 159 18.86 2.94 -10.88
N MET A 160 19.36 3.92 -10.12
CA MET A 160 20.46 4.76 -10.58
C MET A 160 21.78 4.03 -10.50
N ALA A 161 22.57 4.08 -11.58
CA ALA A 161 23.96 3.65 -11.53
C ALA A 161 24.77 4.53 -10.55
N PRO A 162 25.73 3.99 -9.80
CA PRO A 162 26.63 4.78 -8.98
C PRO A 162 27.33 5.87 -9.80
N GLY A 163 27.22 7.13 -9.35
CA GLY A 163 27.78 8.29 -10.06
C GLY A 163 26.91 8.86 -11.20
N ALA A 164 25.68 8.38 -11.40
CA ALA A 164 24.74 9.00 -12.33
C ALA A 164 24.43 10.45 -11.92
N THR A 165 24.63 11.40 -12.83
CA THR A 165 24.37 12.84 -12.61
C THR A 165 22.94 13.26 -12.95
N GLN A 166 22.20 12.44 -13.69
CA GLN A 166 20.78 12.66 -13.95
C GLN A 166 19.97 12.23 -12.74
N GLN A 167 18.95 13.02 -12.38
CA GLN A 167 18.02 12.64 -11.32
C GLN A 167 17.18 11.42 -11.73
N PRO A 168 16.66 10.63 -10.76
CA PRO A 168 15.72 9.57 -11.05
C PRO A 168 14.49 10.15 -11.75
N ARG A 169 13.99 9.45 -12.77
CA ARG A 169 12.75 9.80 -13.46
C ARG A 169 11.98 8.54 -13.82
N MET A 170 10.67 8.56 -13.59
CA MET A 170 9.78 7.54 -14.12
C MET A 170 9.93 7.45 -15.64
N ARG A 171 9.83 6.23 -16.16
CA ARG A 171 9.86 5.92 -17.58
C ARG A 171 8.61 5.14 -17.96
N SER A 172 7.93 5.59 -19.00
CA SER A 172 6.87 4.81 -19.65
C SER A 172 7.46 3.58 -20.33
N CYS A 173 6.70 2.48 -20.31
CA CYS A 173 7.05 1.18 -20.84
C CYS A 173 5.77 0.39 -21.17
N THR A 174 5.88 -0.88 -21.53
CA THR A 174 4.71 -1.78 -21.46
C THR A 174 4.41 -2.17 -20.02
N ARG A 175 3.15 -2.46 -19.70
CA ARG A 175 2.76 -3.01 -18.39
C ARG A 175 3.54 -4.29 -18.05
N TRP A 176 3.85 -5.14 -19.05
CA TRP A 176 4.74 -6.30 -18.86
C TRP A 176 6.18 -5.91 -18.48
N GLU A 177 6.73 -4.83 -19.04
CA GLU A 177 8.05 -4.32 -18.63
C GLU A 177 8.04 -3.76 -17.20
N GLU A 178 6.95 -3.14 -16.76
CA GLU A 178 6.73 -2.76 -15.35
C GLU A 178 6.69 -3.99 -14.45
N ILE A 179 5.85 -4.99 -14.77
CA ILE A 179 5.75 -6.26 -14.01
C ILE A 179 7.10 -6.97 -13.91
N LYS A 180 7.88 -7.01 -15.01
CA LYS A 180 9.26 -7.50 -15.01
C LYS A 180 10.16 -6.70 -14.07
N TRP A 181 10.04 -5.37 -14.08
CA TRP A 181 10.87 -4.52 -13.25
C TRP A 181 10.58 -4.71 -11.76
N ILE A 182 9.30 -4.76 -11.38
CA ILE A 182 8.83 -5.11 -10.03
C ILE A 182 9.36 -6.48 -9.61
N ALA A 183 9.21 -7.51 -10.45
CA ALA A 183 9.68 -8.86 -10.14
C ALA A 183 11.20 -8.91 -9.86
N ILE A 184 12.01 -8.17 -10.65
CA ILE A 184 13.46 -8.09 -10.42
C ILE A 184 13.81 -7.26 -9.17
N ALA A 185 13.14 -6.14 -8.92
CA ALA A 185 13.36 -5.32 -7.73
C ALA A 185 13.02 -6.11 -6.45
N GLN A 186 11.88 -6.81 -6.45
CA GLN A 186 11.45 -7.68 -5.36
C GLN A 186 12.37 -8.89 -5.18
N ALA A 187 12.88 -9.49 -6.26
CA ALA A 187 13.89 -10.55 -6.20
C ALA A 187 15.20 -10.06 -5.55
N GLU A 188 15.70 -8.89 -5.96
CA GLU A 188 16.90 -8.26 -5.40
C GLU A 188 16.70 -7.79 -3.94
N TRP A 189 15.48 -7.40 -3.55
CA TRP A 189 15.12 -7.08 -2.16
C TRP A 189 15.13 -8.35 -1.29
N ASN A 190 14.32 -9.34 -1.64
CA ASN A 190 14.17 -10.60 -0.90
C ASN A 190 15.51 -11.33 -0.71
N ALA A 191 16.35 -11.37 -1.76
CA ALA A 191 17.68 -11.96 -1.66
C ALA A 191 18.60 -11.26 -0.63
N LYS A 192 18.45 -9.94 -0.42
CA LYS A 192 19.22 -9.17 0.56
C LYS A 192 18.74 -9.46 1.98
N VAL A 193 17.44 -9.34 2.24
CA VAL A 193 16.80 -9.61 3.56
C VAL A 193 16.76 -11.10 3.92
N GLN A 194 17.02 -11.97 2.95
CA GLN A 194 17.04 -13.44 3.07
C GLN A 194 15.66 -14.09 3.28
N THR A 195 14.57 -13.37 3.02
CA THR A 195 13.23 -13.96 2.87
C THR A 195 13.17 -14.73 1.55
N PRO A 196 12.69 -15.99 1.53
CA PRO A 196 12.48 -16.72 0.28
C PRO A 196 11.38 -16.07 -0.55
N CYS A 197 11.55 -16.08 -1.87
CA CYS A 197 10.46 -15.75 -2.77
C CYS A 197 10.34 -16.71 -3.96
N SER A 198 9.21 -16.67 -4.64
CA SER A 198 8.99 -17.44 -5.86
C SER A 198 8.09 -16.67 -6.81
N PHE A 199 8.47 -16.61 -8.08
CA PHE A 199 7.78 -15.86 -9.13
C PHE A 199 7.15 -16.84 -10.10
N TYR A 200 5.83 -16.79 -10.27
CA TYR A 200 5.05 -17.65 -11.15
C TYR A 200 4.47 -16.82 -12.29
N LEU A 201 4.58 -17.31 -13.53
CA LEU A 201 3.85 -16.71 -14.64
C LEU A 201 2.35 -17.07 -14.53
N LEU A 202 1.47 -16.11 -14.81
CA LEU A 202 0.03 -16.38 -14.87
C LEU A 202 -0.30 -17.32 -16.04
N ASN A 203 0.30 -17.05 -17.21
CA ASN A 203 0.17 -17.77 -18.48
C ASN A 203 1.53 -18.36 -18.92
N PRO A 204 2.02 -19.45 -18.28
CA PRO A 204 3.18 -20.20 -18.73
C PRO A 204 2.99 -20.79 -20.13
N ALA A 205 4.09 -21.12 -20.80
CA ALA A 205 4.05 -21.62 -22.17
C ALA A 205 3.41 -23.01 -22.32
N ASN A 206 3.38 -23.81 -21.26
CA ASN A 206 2.73 -25.11 -21.21
C ASN A 206 1.74 -25.17 -20.04
N MET A 207 0.45 -25.01 -20.31
CA MET A 207 -0.61 -25.01 -19.30
C MET A 207 -1.08 -26.43 -18.90
N SER A 208 -0.69 -27.48 -19.64
CA SER A 208 -1.23 -28.84 -19.51
C SER A 208 -0.25 -29.88 -18.95
N GLY A 209 0.84 -29.45 -18.33
CA GLY A 209 1.82 -30.34 -17.68
C GLY A 209 2.38 -29.73 -16.40
N ASP A 210 3.26 -30.48 -15.73
CA ASP A 210 3.93 -30.04 -14.51
C ASP A 210 4.70 -28.74 -14.73
N SER A 211 4.58 -27.79 -13.80
CA SER A 211 5.27 -26.51 -13.88
C SER A 211 6.77 -26.69 -13.72
N VAL A 212 7.57 -26.15 -14.64
CA VAL A 212 9.02 -26.33 -14.69
C VAL A 212 9.74 -25.07 -14.16
N GLU A 213 10.69 -25.27 -13.24
CA GLU A 213 11.50 -24.17 -12.70
C GLU A 213 12.42 -23.57 -13.78
N GLY A 214 12.58 -22.24 -13.76
CA GLY A 214 13.29 -21.47 -14.77
C GLY A 214 12.55 -21.31 -16.10
N ARG A 215 11.28 -21.77 -16.19
CA ARG A 215 10.41 -21.63 -17.36
C ARG A 215 9.04 -21.07 -17.00
N ASP A 216 8.36 -21.72 -16.06
CA ASP A 216 6.98 -21.42 -15.69
C ASP A 216 6.92 -20.71 -14.32
N PHE A 217 7.92 -20.97 -13.48
CA PHE A 217 8.19 -20.25 -12.24
C PHE A 217 9.71 -20.21 -11.93
N CYS A 218 10.14 -19.34 -11.01
CA CYS A 218 11.51 -19.30 -10.50
C CYS A 218 11.51 -19.05 -8.99
N GLY A 219 12.14 -19.92 -8.20
CA GLY A 219 12.41 -19.68 -6.79
C GLY A 219 13.67 -18.85 -6.56
N ILE A 220 13.69 -18.08 -5.46
CA ILE A 220 14.89 -17.43 -4.94
C ILE A 220 14.97 -17.69 -3.43
N ASP A 221 16.02 -18.38 -3.00
CA ASP A 221 16.33 -18.61 -1.58
C ASP A 221 17.84 -18.58 -1.39
N THR A 222 18.32 -17.63 -0.60
CA THR A 222 19.75 -17.40 -0.32
C THR A 222 20.22 -18.03 1.00
N ARG A 223 19.33 -18.71 1.73
CA ARG A 223 19.63 -19.31 3.04
C ARG A 223 20.30 -20.69 2.93
N PHE A 224 20.08 -21.39 1.81
CA PHE A 224 20.57 -22.76 1.59
C PHE A 224 21.80 -22.80 0.67
N GLU A 225 22.89 -23.38 1.16
CA GLU A 225 24.06 -23.72 0.34
C GLU A 225 23.65 -24.71 -0.77
N GLY A 226 24.00 -24.41 -2.03
CA GLY A 226 23.77 -25.31 -3.17
C GLY A 226 22.80 -24.80 -4.24
N LYS A 227 21.93 -23.82 -3.93
CA LYS A 227 21.04 -23.19 -4.95
C LYS A 227 21.73 -22.14 -5.84
N GLY A 228 23.05 -21.95 -5.68
CA GLY A 228 23.82 -20.90 -6.36
C GLY A 228 23.66 -19.52 -5.72
N SER A 229 24.46 -18.55 -6.19
CA SER A 229 24.44 -17.19 -5.65
C SER A 229 23.12 -16.47 -5.94
N ALA A 230 22.81 -15.40 -5.20
CA ALA A 230 21.64 -14.56 -5.45
C ALA A 230 21.61 -14.07 -6.91
N GLU A 231 22.76 -13.62 -7.42
CA GLU A 231 22.94 -13.15 -8.80
C GLU A 231 22.65 -14.26 -9.82
N THR A 232 23.01 -15.51 -9.51
CA THR A 232 22.71 -16.67 -10.36
C THR A 232 21.20 -16.92 -10.42
N GLN A 233 20.53 -16.96 -9.26
CA GLN A 233 19.09 -17.20 -9.16
C GLN A 233 18.30 -16.05 -9.84
N ILE A 234 18.69 -14.79 -9.61
CA ILE A 234 18.13 -13.60 -10.27
C ILE A 234 18.39 -13.62 -11.79
N THR A 235 19.51 -14.16 -12.26
CA THR A 235 19.79 -14.33 -13.70
C THR A 235 18.86 -15.37 -14.34
N VAL A 236 18.50 -16.44 -13.63
CA VAL A 236 17.49 -17.41 -14.10
C VAL A 236 16.12 -16.74 -14.19
N LEU A 237 15.72 -15.95 -13.19
CA LEU A 237 14.48 -15.16 -13.24
C LEU A 237 14.48 -14.18 -14.43
N LYS A 238 15.54 -13.40 -14.62
CA LYS A 238 15.69 -12.47 -15.77
C LYS A 238 15.49 -13.22 -17.10
N LYS A 239 16.16 -14.36 -17.28
CA LYS A 239 16.01 -15.20 -18.48
C LYS A 239 14.58 -15.75 -18.67
N MET A 240 13.94 -16.21 -17.60
CA MET A 240 12.55 -16.70 -17.65
C MET A 240 11.60 -15.59 -18.14
N LEU A 241 11.74 -14.39 -17.56
CA LEU A 241 10.96 -13.20 -17.90
C LEU A 241 11.24 -12.71 -19.33
N ASP A 242 12.49 -12.71 -19.78
CA ASP A 242 12.87 -12.30 -21.15
C ASP A 242 12.46 -13.33 -22.22
N SER A 243 12.34 -14.62 -21.87
CA SER A 243 11.76 -15.66 -22.74
C SER A 243 10.23 -15.68 -22.74
N SER A 244 9.62 -14.89 -21.85
CA SER A 244 8.17 -14.76 -21.65
C SER A 244 7.66 -13.43 -22.19
N GLY A 245 6.35 -13.31 -22.34
CA GLY A 245 5.73 -12.08 -22.84
C GLY A 245 4.21 -12.15 -22.88
N PRO A 246 3.54 -11.01 -23.14
CA PRO A 246 2.08 -10.87 -23.15
C PRO A 246 1.40 -11.92 -24.02
N ARG A 247 0.51 -12.73 -23.43
CA ARG A 247 -0.21 -13.84 -24.08
C ARG A 247 -1.40 -14.29 -23.24
N GLY A 248 -2.43 -14.80 -23.90
CA GLY A 248 -3.55 -15.44 -23.21
C GLY A 248 -4.41 -14.45 -22.44
N VAL A 249 -5.02 -14.94 -21.35
CA VAL A 249 -6.12 -14.30 -20.61
C VAL A 249 -5.71 -14.08 -19.15
N THR A 250 -6.61 -13.75 -18.22
CA THR A 250 -6.26 -13.48 -16.81
C THR A 250 -6.89 -14.53 -15.87
N PRO A 251 -6.49 -15.82 -15.94
CA PRO A 251 -7.08 -16.95 -15.18
C PRO A 251 -6.56 -17.00 -13.73
N LEU A 252 -6.86 -15.95 -12.96
CA LEU A 252 -6.37 -15.80 -11.59
C LEU A 252 -6.89 -16.92 -10.67
N ALA A 253 -8.14 -17.35 -10.82
CA ALA A 253 -8.72 -18.42 -10.00
C ALA A 253 -7.92 -19.73 -10.15
N GLU A 254 -7.67 -20.16 -11.38
CA GLU A 254 -6.93 -21.39 -11.68
C GLU A 254 -5.47 -21.31 -11.19
N ARG A 255 -4.83 -20.14 -11.28
CA ARG A 255 -3.45 -19.94 -10.80
C ARG A 255 -3.35 -19.91 -9.27
N ILE A 256 -4.29 -19.25 -8.59
CA ILE A 256 -4.38 -19.23 -7.12
C ILE A 256 -4.65 -20.65 -6.60
N ALA A 257 -5.55 -21.39 -7.24
CA ALA A 257 -5.80 -22.80 -6.90
C ALA A 257 -4.54 -23.67 -7.08
N ALA A 258 -3.75 -23.47 -8.15
CA ALA A 258 -2.50 -24.18 -8.35
C ALA A 258 -1.45 -23.85 -7.26
N VAL A 259 -1.32 -22.58 -6.86
CA VAL A 259 -0.47 -22.17 -5.72
C VAL A 259 -0.95 -22.82 -4.41
N HIS A 260 -2.27 -22.83 -4.16
CA HIS A 260 -2.86 -23.45 -2.98
C HIS A 260 -2.58 -24.97 -2.91
N GLN A 261 -2.67 -25.70 -4.02
CA GLN A 261 -2.28 -27.11 -4.03
C GLN A 261 -0.79 -27.29 -3.76
N ARG A 262 0.07 -26.49 -4.42
CA ARG A 262 1.52 -26.56 -4.19
C ARG A 262 1.94 -26.22 -2.76
N MET A 263 1.18 -25.39 -2.05
CA MET A 263 1.41 -25.14 -0.61
C MET A 263 0.97 -26.31 0.29
N LYS A 264 0.18 -27.26 -0.21
CA LYS A 264 -0.15 -28.53 0.47
C LYS A 264 0.84 -29.64 0.15
N ASP A 265 1.65 -29.49 -0.89
CA ASP A 265 2.72 -30.43 -1.20
C ASP A 265 3.93 -30.23 -0.25
N PRO A 266 4.72 -31.28 0.02
CA PRO A 266 6.00 -31.16 0.71
C PRO A 266 6.99 -30.32 -0.10
N TRP A 267 7.71 -29.41 0.57
CA TRP A 267 8.72 -28.53 -0.05
C TRP A 267 9.87 -29.27 -0.75
N ALA A 268 10.21 -30.47 -0.27
CA ALA A 268 11.30 -31.29 -0.77
C ALA A 268 10.95 -32.78 -0.66
N GLU A 269 11.58 -33.60 -1.49
CA GLU A 269 11.46 -35.06 -1.44
C GLU A 269 11.89 -35.58 -0.05
N GLY A 270 10.98 -36.30 0.62
CA GLY A 270 11.20 -36.79 2.00
C GLY A 270 10.82 -35.82 3.13
N ALA A 271 10.38 -34.59 2.83
CA ALA A 271 9.88 -33.68 3.85
C ALA A 271 8.57 -34.21 4.48
N LYS A 272 8.47 -34.19 5.81
CA LYS A 272 7.33 -34.74 6.58
C LYS A 272 6.08 -33.86 6.60
N HIS A 273 6.22 -32.59 6.21
CA HIS A 273 5.20 -31.56 6.33
C HIS A 273 5.03 -30.85 4.99
N SER A 274 3.80 -30.43 4.69
CA SER A 274 3.55 -29.51 3.59
C SER A 274 4.21 -28.15 3.85
N VAL A 275 4.37 -27.33 2.81
CA VAL A 275 4.78 -25.92 2.98
C VAL A 275 3.86 -25.20 3.99
N GLY A 276 2.55 -25.39 3.86
CA GLY A 276 1.54 -24.79 4.72
C GLY A 276 1.62 -25.24 6.17
N ASP A 277 1.92 -26.52 6.43
CA ASP A 277 2.11 -27.04 7.78
C ASP A 277 3.42 -26.54 8.39
N ALA A 278 4.50 -26.46 7.60
CA ALA A 278 5.77 -25.90 8.05
C ALA A 278 5.63 -24.44 8.49
N LEU A 279 4.94 -23.61 7.70
CA LEU A 279 4.62 -22.22 8.07
C LEU A 279 3.87 -22.14 9.41
N LYS A 280 2.83 -22.96 9.60
CA LYS A 280 2.06 -23.02 10.85
C LYS A 280 2.90 -23.47 12.04
N LEU A 281 3.71 -24.52 11.88
CA LEU A 281 4.60 -25.04 12.92
C LEU A 281 5.68 -24.04 13.33
N GLN A 282 6.12 -23.19 12.41
CA GLN A 282 7.10 -22.12 12.63
C GLN A 282 6.47 -20.78 13.03
N ASN A 283 5.13 -20.71 13.13
CA ASN A 283 4.35 -19.49 13.35
C ASN A 283 4.71 -18.35 12.36
N GLN A 284 4.95 -18.74 11.11
CA GLN A 284 5.28 -17.87 9.99
C GLN A 284 4.08 -17.69 9.04
N ASN A 285 4.05 -16.50 8.43
CA ASN A 285 3.10 -16.12 7.41
C ASN A 285 3.73 -16.26 6.03
N ALA A 286 2.91 -16.37 4.99
CA ALA A 286 3.32 -16.13 3.61
C ALA A 286 2.56 -14.94 3.02
N PHE A 287 3.18 -14.23 2.09
CA PHE A 287 2.51 -13.22 1.28
C PHE A 287 2.27 -13.75 -0.13
N LEU A 288 1.05 -13.61 -0.64
CA LEU A 288 0.70 -13.82 -2.04
C LEU A 288 0.54 -12.44 -2.70
N VAL A 289 1.49 -12.09 -3.57
CA VAL A 289 1.51 -10.83 -4.31
C VAL A 289 0.98 -11.08 -5.73
N LEU A 290 -0.18 -10.53 -6.05
CA LEU A 290 -0.75 -10.54 -7.39
C LEU A 290 -0.29 -9.28 -8.13
N VAL A 291 0.61 -9.41 -9.10
CA VAL A 291 1.04 -8.27 -9.93
C VAL A 291 0.27 -8.37 -11.25
N THR A 292 -0.76 -7.52 -11.42
CA THR A 292 -1.81 -7.70 -12.44
C THR A 292 -2.21 -6.38 -13.10
N ASP A 293 -2.65 -6.43 -14.36
CA ASP A 293 -3.19 -5.27 -15.06
C ASP A 293 -4.68 -5.38 -15.41
N GLY A 294 -5.29 -6.54 -15.13
CA GLY A 294 -6.64 -6.86 -15.57
C GLY A 294 -7.55 -7.45 -14.50
N LEU A 295 -8.82 -7.54 -14.87
CA LEU A 295 -9.87 -8.23 -14.12
C LEU A 295 -9.77 -9.76 -14.31
N PRO A 296 -10.20 -10.58 -13.32
CA PRO A 296 -10.27 -12.03 -13.49
C PRO A 296 -11.12 -12.46 -14.69
N THR A 297 -10.56 -13.32 -15.54
CA THR A 297 -11.24 -14.01 -16.64
C THR A 297 -11.20 -15.52 -16.43
N THR A 298 -11.90 -16.29 -17.26
CA THR A 298 -11.74 -17.76 -17.27
C THR A 298 -10.62 -18.15 -18.24
N SER A 299 -10.01 -19.32 -18.08
CA SER A 299 -9.01 -19.88 -19.02
C SER A 299 -9.44 -19.95 -20.51
N HIS A 300 -10.73 -19.75 -20.81
CA HIS A 300 -11.30 -19.86 -22.17
C HIS A 300 -11.86 -18.52 -22.70
N SER A 301 -11.85 -17.45 -21.91
CA SER A 301 -12.41 -16.14 -22.27
C SER A 301 -11.43 -15.03 -21.96
N ALA A 302 -11.17 -14.16 -22.94
CA ALA A 302 -10.44 -12.91 -22.72
C ALA A 302 -11.32 -11.82 -22.09
N SER A 303 -12.65 -11.98 -22.12
CA SER A 303 -13.58 -11.06 -21.47
C SER A 303 -13.76 -11.43 -19.99
N PRO A 304 -13.63 -10.48 -19.05
CA PRO A 304 -13.99 -10.67 -17.65
C PRO A 304 -15.45 -11.06 -17.51
N THR A 305 -15.74 -11.92 -16.53
CA THR A 305 -17.12 -12.32 -16.23
C THR A 305 -17.38 -12.28 -14.73
N ARG A 306 -18.64 -12.08 -14.34
CA ARG A 306 -19.04 -12.16 -12.92
C ARG A 306 -18.66 -13.51 -12.29
N GLN A 307 -18.75 -14.60 -13.06
CA GLN A 307 -18.38 -15.93 -12.58
C GLN A 307 -16.87 -16.01 -12.31
N ALA A 308 -16.02 -15.59 -13.25
CA ALA A 308 -14.56 -15.58 -13.05
C ALA A 308 -14.12 -14.72 -11.86
N LYS A 309 -14.74 -13.54 -11.68
CA LYS A 309 -14.54 -12.69 -10.49
C LYS A 309 -14.93 -13.43 -9.20
N MET A 310 -16.07 -14.13 -9.18
CA MET A 310 -16.51 -14.91 -8.02
C MET A 310 -15.64 -16.14 -7.75
N ASP A 311 -15.17 -16.83 -8.79
CA ASP A 311 -14.30 -18.01 -8.67
C ASP A 311 -12.94 -17.63 -8.09
N MET A 312 -12.36 -16.51 -8.56
CA MET A 312 -11.10 -15.95 -8.04
C MET A 312 -11.20 -15.64 -6.54
N VAL A 313 -12.25 -14.91 -6.14
CA VAL A 313 -12.49 -14.56 -4.74
C VAL A 313 -12.76 -15.82 -3.88
N GLN A 314 -13.41 -16.86 -4.43
CA GLN A 314 -13.58 -18.14 -3.73
C GLN A 314 -12.25 -18.87 -3.52
N GLU A 315 -11.32 -18.84 -4.49
CA GLU A 315 -9.99 -19.44 -4.31
C GLU A 315 -9.12 -18.65 -3.33
N LEU A 316 -9.23 -17.30 -3.30
CA LEU A 316 -8.62 -16.49 -2.25
C LEU A 316 -9.15 -16.88 -0.85
N ARG A 317 -10.48 -16.96 -0.66
CA ARG A 317 -11.08 -17.42 0.62
C ARG A 317 -10.56 -18.81 1.01
N LYS A 318 -10.54 -19.76 0.07
CA LYS A 318 -10.02 -21.13 0.32
C LYS A 318 -8.56 -21.12 0.75
N LEU A 319 -7.72 -20.25 0.17
CA LEU A 319 -6.31 -20.14 0.50
C LEU A 319 -6.11 -19.51 1.89
N THR A 320 -6.68 -18.33 2.14
CA THR A 320 -6.48 -17.56 3.39
C THR A 320 -7.16 -18.21 4.61
N MET A 321 -8.26 -18.95 4.42
CA MET A 321 -8.86 -19.76 5.50
C MET A 321 -8.06 -21.02 5.83
N ALA A 322 -7.33 -21.59 4.85
CA ALA A 322 -6.60 -22.83 5.03
C ALA A 322 -5.17 -22.61 5.56
N LEU A 323 -4.54 -21.49 5.19
CA LEU A 323 -3.12 -21.21 5.37
C LEU A 323 -2.90 -19.77 5.89
N PRO A 324 -1.81 -19.48 6.62
CA PRO A 324 -1.48 -18.14 7.10
C PRO A 324 -0.96 -17.26 5.95
N VAL A 325 -1.85 -16.92 5.02
CA VAL A 325 -1.54 -16.16 3.80
C VAL A 325 -2.21 -14.78 3.84
N TYR A 326 -1.40 -13.76 3.62
CA TYR A 326 -1.81 -12.38 3.39
C TYR A 326 -1.72 -12.10 1.89
N VAL A 327 -2.60 -11.27 1.34
CA VAL A 327 -2.66 -11.00 -0.09
C VAL A 327 -2.31 -9.54 -0.34
N VAL A 328 -1.47 -9.28 -1.34
CA VAL A 328 -1.17 -7.93 -1.84
C VAL A 328 -1.52 -7.92 -3.32
N VAL A 329 -2.16 -6.88 -3.81
CA VAL A 329 -2.45 -6.69 -5.24
C VAL A 329 -1.73 -5.45 -5.72
N ARG A 330 -0.79 -5.61 -6.66
CA ARG A 330 -0.05 -4.51 -7.28
C ARG A 330 -0.58 -4.28 -8.70
N LEU A 331 -1.28 -3.16 -8.90
CA LEU A 331 -1.98 -2.83 -10.14
C LEU A 331 -1.07 -2.13 -11.15
N CYS A 332 -0.79 -2.79 -12.27
CA CYS A 332 -0.01 -2.22 -13.37
C CYS A 332 -0.92 -1.60 -14.45
N THR A 333 -1.96 -0.87 -14.04
CA THR A 333 -2.97 -0.27 -14.93
C THR A 333 -3.60 0.99 -14.32
N ASP A 334 -3.89 1.98 -15.16
CA ASP A 334 -4.68 3.18 -14.81
C ASP A 334 -6.20 2.99 -15.15
N GLU A 335 -6.66 1.76 -15.42
CA GLU A 335 -8.06 1.48 -15.83
C GLU A 335 -9.04 1.55 -14.64
N ASP A 336 -9.90 2.58 -14.63
CA ASP A 336 -10.87 2.89 -13.58
C ASP A 336 -11.69 1.67 -13.09
N ASP A 337 -12.16 0.79 -13.98
CA ASP A 337 -13.02 -0.35 -13.61
C ASP A 337 -12.21 -1.57 -13.07
N VAL A 338 -10.92 -1.62 -13.35
CA VAL A 338 -9.97 -2.55 -12.70
C VAL A 338 -9.68 -2.06 -11.29
N VAL A 339 -9.35 -0.77 -11.14
CA VAL A 339 -9.04 -0.13 -9.85
C VAL A 339 -10.25 -0.16 -8.91
N GLU A 340 -11.44 0.25 -9.38
CA GLU A 340 -12.68 0.20 -8.59
C GLU A 340 -13.00 -1.24 -8.11
N TYR A 341 -12.78 -2.24 -8.96
CA TYR A 341 -13.01 -3.63 -8.58
C TYR A 341 -12.09 -4.10 -7.46
N TRP A 342 -10.78 -3.87 -7.55
CA TRP A 342 -9.84 -4.33 -6.53
C TRP A 342 -10.02 -3.55 -5.22
N ASN A 343 -10.23 -2.24 -5.28
CA ASN A 343 -10.54 -1.43 -4.10
C ASN A 343 -11.85 -1.87 -3.42
N SER A 344 -12.87 -2.29 -4.19
CA SER A 344 -14.11 -2.83 -3.61
C SER A 344 -13.94 -4.18 -2.89
N LEU A 345 -12.89 -4.95 -3.23
CA LEU A 345 -12.52 -6.17 -2.50
C LEU A 345 -11.67 -5.88 -1.27
N ASP A 346 -10.90 -4.79 -1.29
CA ASP A 346 -10.09 -4.35 -0.16
C ASP A 346 -10.96 -3.87 1.02
N GLU A 347 -12.08 -3.20 0.70
CA GLU A 347 -13.13 -2.88 1.66
C GLU A 347 -13.85 -4.13 2.24
N GLU A 348 -13.72 -5.33 1.65
CA GLU A 348 -14.25 -6.58 2.21
C GLU A 348 -13.39 -7.07 3.39
N VAL A 349 -13.78 -6.65 4.60
CA VAL A 349 -13.34 -7.11 5.95
C VAL A 349 -12.92 -8.59 6.11
N GLU A 350 -13.43 -9.49 5.27
CA GLU A 350 -13.08 -10.92 5.33
C GLU A 350 -11.64 -11.22 4.85
N PHE A 351 -11.02 -10.32 4.09
CA PHE A 351 -9.67 -10.50 3.56
C PHE A 351 -8.64 -9.64 4.29
N SER A 352 -7.44 -10.19 4.46
CA SER A 352 -6.23 -9.38 4.65
C SER A 352 -5.61 -9.13 3.27
N LEU A 353 -6.22 -8.18 2.57
CA LEU A 353 -5.81 -7.63 1.28
C LEU A 353 -5.11 -6.27 1.54
N ASP A 354 -4.22 -5.86 0.64
CA ASP A 354 -3.65 -4.52 0.50
C ASP A 354 -3.55 -4.27 -1.02
N VAL A 355 -4.15 -3.20 -1.54
CA VAL A 355 -4.19 -2.88 -2.98
C VAL A 355 -3.32 -1.66 -3.26
N LEU A 356 -2.34 -1.82 -4.16
CA LEU A 356 -1.29 -0.85 -4.45
C LEU A 356 -1.34 -0.39 -5.92
N ASP A 357 -1.52 0.90 -6.12
CA ASP A 357 -1.38 1.56 -7.42
C ASP A 357 0.11 1.80 -7.75
N ASP A 358 0.44 2.47 -8.86
CA ASP A 358 1.83 2.83 -9.19
C ASP A 358 2.43 3.85 -8.20
N LEU A 359 3.76 3.92 -8.15
CA LEU A 359 4.51 4.78 -7.23
C LEU A 359 4.14 6.29 -7.28
N GLU A 360 3.83 6.84 -8.47
CA GLU A 360 3.32 8.22 -8.62
C GLU A 360 1.84 8.30 -8.20
N GLY A 361 1.04 7.29 -8.52
CA GLY A 361 -0.36 7.12 -8.08
C GLY A 361 -0.50 7.13 -6.56
N GLU A 362 0.07 6.14 -5.88
CA GLU A 362 0.18 5.99 -4.42
C GLU A 362 0.62 7.28 -3.71
N SER A 363 1.71 7.89 -4.18
CA SER A 363 2.21 9.13 -3.58
C SER A 363 1.25 10.30 -3.79
N SER A 364 0.44 10.28 -4.85
CA SER A 364 -0.62 11.25 -5.07
C SER A 364 -1.83 10.98 -4.16
N GLU A 365 -2.21 9.72 -3.96
CA GLU A 365 -3.27 9.26 -3.03
C GLU A 365 -3.00 9.77 -1.61
N ILE A 366 -1.86 9.39 -1.04
CA ILE A 366 -1.42 9.76 0.32
C ILE A 366 -1.43 11.29 0.52
N TYR A 367 -1.01 12.05 -0.50
CA TYR A 367 -1.04 13.51 -0.47
C TYR A 367 -2.47 14.09 -0.53
N LYS A 368 -3.35 13.54 -1.38
CA LYS A 368 -4.78 13.91 -1.46
C LYS A 368 -5.49 13.64 -0.14
N LYS A 369 -5.18 12.52 0.52
CA LYS A 369 -5.74 12.06 1.81
C LYS A 369 -5.21 12.85 3.02
N CYS A 370 -4.48 13.94 2.77
CA CYS A 370 -3.93 14.88 3.75
C CYS A 370 -2.74 14.39 4.58
N ASN A 371 -2.16 13.23 4.29
CA ASN A 371 -0.90 12.76 4.88
C ASN A 371 0.35 13.44 4.28
N ARG A 372 0.26 14.75 4.04
CA ARG A 372 1.27 15.61 3.40
C ARG A 372 2.56 15.82 4.22
N TRP A 373 2.62 15.19 5.38
CA TRP A 373 3.81 15.12 6.23
C TRP A 373 4.73 13.96 5.80
N LEU A 374 4.20 12.97 5.07
CA LEU A 374 4.97 11.85 4.53
C LEU A 374 5.34 12.12 3.07
N ASN A 375 6.62 11.94 2.74
CA ASN A 375 7.10 11.84 1.37
C ASN A 375 7.21 10.36 1.01
N TYR A 376 6.10 9.79 0.52
CA TYR A 376 6.07 8.40 0.04
C TYR A 376 7.10 8.21 -1.07
N CYS A 377 7.84 7.11 -1.02
CA CYS A 377 9.06 6.95 -1.80
C CYS A 377 9.25 5.49 -2.24
N PRO A 378 10.14 5.22 -3.23
CA PRO A 378 10.34 3.87 -3.78
C PRO A 378 10.60 2.79 -2.73
N LEU A 379 11.26 3.15 -1.62
CA LEU A 379 11.57 2.23 -0.54
C LEU A 379 10.30 1.77 0.21
N LEU A 380 9.44 2.71 0.61
CA LEU A 380 8.18 2.37 1.29
C LEU A 380 7.27 1.55 0.37
N HIS A 381 7.24 1.91 -0.91
CA HIS A 381 6.51 1.18 -1.93
C HIS A 381 7.02 -0.27 -2.08
N THR A 382 8.34 -0.48 -2.21
CA THR A 382 8.95 -1.83 -2.27
C THR A 382 8.60 -2.68 -1.04
N ILE A 383 8.52 -2.07 0.15
CA ILE A 383 8.15 -2.75 1.40
C ILE A 383 6.66 -3.13 1.41
N ARG A 384 5.75 -2.27 0.95
CA ARG A 384 4.32 -2.59 0.80
C ARG A 384 4.07 -3.64 -0.28
N GLU A 385 4.71 -3.51 -1.45
CA GLU A 385 4.66 -4.49 -2.55
C GLU A 385 5.10 -5.90 -2.12
N GLY A 386 6.06 -6.01 -1.21
CA GLY A 386 6.47 -7.29 -0.62
C GLY A 386 5.49 -7.84 0.42
N GLY A 387 4.54 -7.02 0.88
CA GLY A 387 3.64 -7.33 1.97
C GLY A 387 4.26 -7.07 3.35
N THR A 388 3.45 -6.47 4.21
CA THR A 388 3.81 -6.06 5.57
C THR A 388 2.64 -6.29 6.53
N ASN A 389 2.90 -6.70 7.78
CA ASN A 389 1.86 -6.85 8.81
C ASN A 389 1.62 -5.53 9.59
N VAL A 390 2.05 -4.39 9.04
CA VAL A 390 2.09 -3.09 9.73
C VAL A 390 0.90 -2.25 9.28
N LYS A 391 -0.22 -2.32 10.02
CA LYS A 391 -1.49 -1.64 9.65
C LYS A 391 -1.35 -0.11 9.49
N LEU A 392 -0.29 0.52 10.02
CA LEU A 392 0.01 1.93 9.75
C LEU A 392 0.57 2.21 8.34
N LEU A 393 1.21 1.24 7.67
CA LEU A 393 1.61 1.38 6.26
C LEU A 393 0.43 1.16 5.30
N ASP A 394 -0.49 0.30 5.70
CA ASP A 394 -1.72 -0.09 5.01
C ASP A 394 -2.79 1.01 5.09
N LEU A 395 -3.00 1.68 6.24
CA LEU A 395 -3.98 2.77 6.37
C LEU A 395 -3.59 4.12 5.70
N VAL A 396 -2.36 4.29 5.20
CA VAL A 396 -1.74 5.62 4.97
C VAL A 396 -2.24 6.34 3.71
N ASP A 397 -2.74 5.58 2.75
CA ASP A 397 -3.46 5.98 1.55
C ASP A 397 -4.98 5.84 1.73
N GLU A 398 -5.48 4.95 2.60
CA GLU A 398 -6.91 4.86 2.93
C GLU A 398 -7.45 6.22 3.45
N ARG A 399 -6.74 6.86 4.39
CA ARG A 399 -7.24 8.05 5.11
C ARG A 399 -6.18 8.96 5.74
N SER A 400 -6.58 10.17 6.10
CA SER A 400 -5.79 11.06 6.98
C SER A 400 -5.53 10.40 8.33
N PHE A 401 -4.30 10.56 8.82
CA PHE A 401 -3.90 10.16 10.16
C PHE A 401 -4.21 11.24 11.20
N THR A 402 -4.52 10.79 12.40
CA THR A 402 -4.55 11.61 13.63
C THR A 402 -3.11 11.92 14.08
N GLY A 403 -2.94 12.92 14.94
CA GLY A 403 -1.64 13.28 15.50
C GLY A 403 -0.94 12.11 16.21
N GLY A 404 -1.70 11.29 16.95
CA GLY A 404 -1.15 10.08 17.59
C GLY A 404 -0.63 9.05 16.58
N GLU A 405 -1.32 8.88 15.44
CA GLU A 405 -0.90 7.97 14.37
C GLU A 405 0.29 8.52 13.58
N VAL A 406 0.34 9.83 13.32
CA VAL A 406 1.52 10.48 12.72
C VAL A 406 2.73 10.34 13.65
N ALA A 407 2.57 10.54 14.95
CA ALA A 407 3.64 10.33 15.92
C ALA A 407 4.12 8.87 15.95
N ALA A 408 3.19 7.91 15.98
CA ALA A 408 3.51 6.48 15.92
C ALA A 408 4.21 6.08 14.61
N PHE A 409 3.82 6.66 13.46
CA PHE A 409 4.50 6.43 12.18
C PHE A 409 5.90 7.06 12.15
N CYS A 410 6.09 8.22 12.75
CA CYS A 410 7.42 8.83 12.88
C CYS A 410 8.34 8.00 13.80
N GLN A 411 7.81 7.45 14.91
CA GLN A 411 8.52 6.49 15.76
C GLN A 411 8.86 5.21 14.99
N LEU A 412 7.90 4.63 14.25
CA LEU A 412 8.08 3.47 13.39
C LEU A 412 9.23 3.67 12.38
N LEU A 413 9.35 4.86 11.78
CA LEU A 413 10.45 5.17 10.87
C LEU A 413 11.80 5.34 11.59
N PHE A 414 11.85 6.18 12.64
CA PHE A 414 13.13 6.73 13.14
C PHE A 414 13.58 6.24 14.53
N MET A 415 12.75 5.52 15.28
CA MET A 415 13.12 5.10 16.64
C MET A 415 14.24 4.06 16.61
N ASP A 416 15.40 4.42 17.18
CA ASP A 416 16.61 3.61 17.09
C ASP A 416 16.50 2.32 17.92
N ASP A 417 15.89 2.32 19.12
CA ASP A 417 15.65 1.09 19.90
C ASP A 417 14.53 1.23 20.96
N PRO A 418 13.52 0.34 21.02
CA PRO A 418 12.49 0.36 22.07
C PRO A 418 13.00 -0.03 23.47
N GLU A 419 14.12 -0.76 23.61
CA GLU A 419 14.66 -1.20 24.90
C GLU A 419 15.56 -0.14 25.56
N THR A 420 16.27 0.69 24.77
CA THR A 420 17.15 1.75 25.32
C THR A 420 16.41 2.97 25.87
N GLN A 421 15.09 3.02 25.71
CA GLN A 421 14.21 4.10 26.17
C GLN A 421 14.46 5.49 25.54
N GLU A 422 15.32 5.63 24.53
CA GLU A 422 15.35 6.80 23.63
C GLU A 422 14.17 6.78 22.64
N ALA A 423 12.96 6.58 23.17
CA ALA A 423 11.74 6.85 22.43
C ALA A 423 11.67 8.36 22.12
N LEU A 424 11.18 8.71 20.93
CA LEU A 424 10.74 10.09 20.68
C LEU A 424 9.76 10.49 21.80
N LEU A 425 9.97 11.68 22.37
CA LEU A 425 9.27 12.19 23.56
C LEU A 425 7.73 12.08 23.45
N ASP A 426 6.99 12.14 24.57
CA ASP A 426 5.51 12.15 24.50
C ASP A 426 5.06 13.24 23.52
N TRP A 427 4.43 12.85 22.41
CA TRP A 427 4.04 13.72 21.30
C TRP A 427 3.10 14.85 21.73
N ARG A 428 2.51 14.77 22.93
CA ARG A 428 1.76 15.85 23.58
C ARG A 428 2.64 17.06 23.90
N ASP A 429 3.94 16.88 24.15
CA ASP A 429 4.93 17.95 24.03
C ASP A 429 5.34 18.07 22.55
N VAL A 430 4.46 18.70 21.78
CA VAL A 430 4.55 18.76 20.32
C VAL A 430 5.85 19.39 19.85
N ASP A 431 6.37 20.38 20.59
CA ASP A 431 7.58 21.08 20.17
C ASP A 431 8.83 20.27 20.50
N ALA A 432 8.93 19.69 21.70
CA ALA A 432 10.06 18.82 22.03
C ALA A 432 10.10 17.54 21.15
N PHE A 433 8.94 16.93 20.86
CA PHE A 433 8.84 15.80 19.93
C PHE A 433 9.30 16.18 18.52
N CYS A 434 8.82 17.30 17.97
CA CYS A 434 9.19 17.73 16.62
C CYS A 434 10.67 18.15 16.52
N ASP A 435 11.22 18.75 17.57
CA ASP A 435 12.63 19.17 17.59
C ASP A 435 13.58 17.96 17.66
N GLU A 436 13.21 16.87 18.34
CA GLU A 436 13.95 15.60 18.28
C GLU A 436 13.78 14.90 16.93
N LEU A 437 12.54 14.81 16.42
CA LEU A 437 12.26 14.25 15.10
C LEU A 437 13.05 14.96 13.98
N GLN A 438 13.22 16.29 14.06
CA GLN A 438 14.03 17.05 13.10
C GLN A 438 15.48 16.57 13.07
N LYS A 439 16.11 16.28 14.22
CA LYS A 439 17.49 15.76 14.27
C LYS A 439 17.60 14.41 13.56
N GLN A 440 16.64 13.52 13.79
CA GLN A 440 16.60 12.19 13.17
C GLN A 440 16.37 12.27 11.65
N VAL A 441 15.51 13.20 11.21
CA VAL A 441 15.26 13.48 9.80
C VAL A 441 16.48 14.12 9.12
N ASP A 442 17.17 15.05 9.77
CA ASP A 442 18.37 15.72 9.25
C ASP A 442 19.58 14.78 9.17
N ALA A 443 19.67 13.80 10.09
CA ALA A 443 20.68 12.73 10.05
C ALA A 443 20.38 11.65 8.99
N SER A 444 19.16 11.63 8.42
CA SER A 444 18.71 10.61 7.48
C SER A 444 18.96 11.01 6.01
N ALA A 445 19.15 9.99 5.16
CA ALA A 445 19.33 10.20 3.72
C ALA A 445 18.05 10.76 3.07
N HIS A 446 18.21 11.67 2.11
CA HIS A 446 17.09 12.20 1.33
C HIS A 446 16.59 11.17 0.30
N VAL A 447 15.29 10.88 0.32
CA VAL A 447 14.64 9.92 -0.56
C VAL A 447 14.03 10.59 -1.79
N TYR A 448 13.96 9.88 -2.91
CA TYR A 448 13.30 10.38 -4.11
C TYR A 448 11.79 10.52 -3.88
N SER A 449 11.27 11.73 -4.08
CA SER A 449 9.84 12.02 -4.12
C SER A 449 9.32 11.82 -5.54
N PRO A 450 8.39 10.89 -5.80
CA PRO A 450 7.75 10.74 -7.11
C PRO A 450 6.80 11.93 -7.39
N LEU A 451 6.09 12.43 -6.37
CA LEU A 451 5.21 13.60 -6.49
C LEU A 451 5.96 14.89 -6.88
N TRP A 452 7.12 15.15 -6.27
CA TRP A 452 7.92 16.36 -6.51
C TRP A 452 9.11 16.16 -7.47
N LYS A 453 9.32 14.93 -7.95
CA LYS A 453 10.36 14.49 -8.91
C LYS A 453 11.77 14.94 -8.53
N ARG A 454 12.09 14.89 -7.23
CA ARG A 454 13.38 15.30 -6.63
C ARG A 454 13.65 14.59 -5.31
N HIS A 455 14.90 14.57 -4.85
CA HIS A 455 15.23 14.08 -3.50
C HIS A 455 14.81 15.08 -2.43
N MET A 456 14.14 14.60 -1.38
CA MET A 456 13.68 15.38 -0.22
C MET A 456 13.79 14.52 1.06
N PRO A 457 13.68 15.09 2.27
CA PRO A 457 13.48 14.31 3.48
C PRO A 457 12.27 13.36 3.36
N MET A 458 12.27 12.24 4.08
CA MET A 458 11.13 11.31 4.10
C MET A 458 9.92 11.88 4.87
N VAL A 459 10.16 12.75 5.85
CA VAL A 459 9.11 13.39 6.65
C VAL A 459 9.31 14.90 6.67
N ASP A 460 8.22 15.65 6.43
CA ASP A 460 8.16 17.10 6.64
C ASP A 460 7.72 17.38 8.08
N VAL A 461 8.70 17.67 8.94
CA VAL A 461 8.49 17.92 10.38
C VAL A 461 7.65 19.17 10.64
N ALA A 462 7.65 20.17 9.74
CA ALA A 462 6.79 21.34 9.88
C ALA A 462 5.30 20.99 9.64
N GLN A 463 5.04 20.00 8.78
CA GLN A 463 3.70 19.43 8.59
C GLN A 463 3.31 18.54 9.77
N VAL A 464 4.20 17.69 10.28
CA VAL A 464 3.98 16.90 11.51
C VAL A 464 3.59 17.83 12.67
N ARG A 465 4.40 18.88 12.95
CA ARG A 465 4.13 19.87 14.00
C ARG A 465 2.75 20.53 13.84
N ARG A 466 2.25 20.70 12.61
CA ARG A 466 0.90 21.24 12.35
C ARG A 466 -0.20 20.25 12.72
N VAL A 467 -0.08 18.97 12.32
CA VAL A 467 -1.08 17.93 12.64
C VAL A 467 -1.15 17.72 14.16
N LEU A 468 0.00 17.55 14.81
CA LEU A 468 0.07 17.37 16.27
C LEU A 468 -0.56 18.53 17.04
N ARG A 469 -0.32 19.79 16.63
CA ARG A 469 -0.92 20.98 17.26
C ARG A 469 -2.44 21.09 17.04
N GLN A 470 -2.99 20.56 15.96
CA GLN A 470 -4.44 20.57 15.70
C GLN A 470 -5.17 19.67 16.70
N ASP A 471 -4.65 18.46 16.91
CA ASP A 471 -5.23 17.48 17.83
C ASP A 471 -4.98 17.86 19.30
N ALA A 472 -3.75 18.24 19.66
CA ALA A 472 -3.44 18.69 21.03
C ALA A 472 -4.23 19.94 21.44
N GLY A 473 -4.59 20.81 20.48
CA GLY A 473 -5.42 21.99 20.71
C GLY A 473 -6.92 21.71 20.85
N GLY A 474 -7.35 20.45 20.87
CA GLY A 474 -8.76 20.06 20.97
C GLY A 474 -9.61 20.44 19.75
N ARG A 475 -8.97 20.83 18.63
CA ARG A 475 -9.63 21.12 17.36
C ARG A 475 -9.53 19.91 16.43
N THR A 476 -10.04 18.77 16.89
CA THR A 476 -10.16 17.57 16.07
C THR A 476 -10.96 17.89 14.81
N VAL A 477 -10.27 17.96 13.66
CA VAL A 477 -10.94 17.88 12.38
C VAL A 477 -11.46 16.45 12.29
N ALA A 478 -12.78 16.27 12.20
CA ALA A 478 -13.34 14.92 12.12
C ALA A 478 -12.77 14.22 10.87
N PRO A 479 -12.33 12.96 10.95
CA PRO A 479 -11.85 12.24 9.77
C PRO A 479 -12.91 12.28 8.67
N GLY A 480 -12.58 12.89 7.53
CA GLY A 480 -13.50 13.12 6.40
C GLY A 480 -14.18 14.49 6.33
N SER A 481 -14.09 15.37 7.34
CA SER A 481 -14.76 16.69 7.31
C SER A 481 -14.01 17.79 6.56
N LEU A 482 -12.85 17.48 5.95
CA LEU A 482 -12.15 18.36 5.02
C LEU A 482 -12.43 18.02 3.54
N GLN A 483 -13.62 17.47 3.25
CA GLN A 483 -14.25 17.80 1.98
C GLN A 483 -14.45 19.32 1.94
N ILE A 484 -13.66 20.01 1.10
CA ILE A 484 -14.10 21.27 0.51
C ILE A 484 -15.41 20.90 -0.19
N SER A 485 -16.55 21.30 0.39
CA SER A 485 -17.82 20.78 -0.10
C SER A 485 -17.94 21.08 -1.59
N SER A 486 -18.53 20.17 -2.36
CA SER A 486 -18.71 20.34 -3.81
C SER A 486 -19.33 21.70 -4.13
N ALA A 487 -20.21 22.22 -3.27
CA ALA A 487 -20.74 23.57 -3.33
C ALA A 487 -19.67 24.69 -3.32
N HIS A 488 -18.58 24.62 -2.54
CA HIS A 488 -17.52 25.63 -2.54
C HIS A 488 -16.66 25.57 -3.81
N VAL A 489 -16.32 24.37 -4.29
CA VAL A 489 -15.58 24.19 -5.55
C VAL A 489 -16.45 24.65 -6.73
N MET A 490 -17.74 24.29 -6.72
CA MET A 490 -18.71 24.69 -7.73
C MET A 490 -19.02 26.19 -7.69
N MET A 491 -19.08 26.82 -6.51
CA MET A 491 -19.19 28.28 -6.37
C MET A 491 -17.95 29.00 -6.90
N ALA A 492 -16.74 28.50 -6.63
CA ALA A 492 -15.51 29.06 -7.19
C ALA A 492 -15.46 28.88 -8.72
N ALA A 493 -15.84 27.72 -9.24
CA ALA A 493 -15.93 27.45 -10.68
C ALA A 493 -17.00 28.32 -11.37
N MET A 494 -18.17 28.52 -10.74
CA MET A 494 -19.20 29.43 -11.24
C MET A 494 -18.74 30.89 -11.21
N ALA A 495 -18.01 31.33 -10.18
CA ALA A 495 -17.44 32.67 -10.13
C ALA A 495 -16.39 32.92 -11.22
N VAL A 496 -15.49 31.96 -11.45
CA VAL A 496 -14.50 32.01 -12.54
C VAL A 496 -15.18 31.96 -13.92
N GLY A 497 -16.19 31.10 -14.09
CA GLY A 497 -17.00 31.02 -15.30
C GLY A 497 -17.76 32.31 -15.61
N ALA A 498 -18.35 32.95 -14.60
CA ALA A 498 -19.02 34.24 -14.73
C ALA A 498 -18.03 35.37 -15.09
N LEU A 499 -16.84 35.37 -14.51
CA LEU A 499 -15.75 36.29 -14.88
C LEU A 499 -15.31 36.11 -16.33
N LEU A 500 -15.10 34.87 -16.79
CA LEU A 500 -14.76 34.57 -18.19
C LEU A 500 -15.87 35.00 -19.16
N LEU A 501 -17.14 34.73 -18.83
CA LEU A 501 -18.30 35.19 -19.60
C LEU A 501 -18.37 36.72 -19.68
N ALA A 502 -18.11 37.42 -18.57
CA ALA A 502 -18.07 38.88 -18.56
C ALA A 502 -16.92 39.45 -19.41
N MET A 503 -15.73 38.82 -19.38
CA MET A 503 -14.60 39.24 -20.22
C MET A 503 -14.86 39.00 -21.72
N LEU A 504 -15.45 37.87 -22.09
CA LEU A 504 -15.85 37.57 -23.47
C LEU A 504 -16.95 38.52 -23.97
N ALA A 505 -17.94 38.84 -23.13
CA ALA A 505 -18.96 39.83 -23.46
C ALA A 505 -18.38 41.24 -23.65
N ALA A 506 -17.41 41.64 -22.82
CA ALA A 506 -16.71 42.91 -22.94
C ALA A 506 -15.87 42.99 -24.23
N GLN A 507 -15.18 41.90 -24.63
CA GLN A 507 -14.48 41.83 -25.92
C GLN A 507 -15.46 41.95 -27.09
N PHE A 508 -16.56 41.19 -27.08
CA PHE A 508 -17.55 41.22 -28.15
C PHE A 508 -18.19 42.60 -28.34
N LEU A 509 -18.51 43.30 -27.24
CA LEU A 509 -19.01 44.68 -27.29
C LEU A 509 -17.94 45.67 -27.79
N GLY A 510 -16.68 45.48 -27.42
CA GLY A 510 -15.56 46.27 -27.93
C GLY A 510 -15.34 46.13 -29.43
N ASP A 511 -15.50 44.92 -29.98
CA ASP A 511 -15.36 44.69 -31.42
C ASP A 511 -16.60 45.13 -32.22
N GLN A 512 -17.80 45.04 -31.64
CA GLN A 512 -19.00 45.69 -32.19
C GLN A 512 -18.81 47.21 -32.33
N ALA A 513 -18.26 47.88 -31.31
CA ALA A 513 -17.99 49.33 -31.36
C ALA A 513 -17.00 49.71 -32.48
N LYS A 514 -15.88 48.98 -32.61
CA LYS A 514 -14.91 49.18 -33.71
C LYS A 514 -15.53 48.93 -35.09
N SER A 515 -16.43 47.95 -35.20
CA SER A 515 -17.09 47.65 -36.48
C SER A 515 -17.97 48.82 -36.95
N GLN A 516 -18.64 49.53 -36.05
CA GLN A 516 -19.45 50.72 -36.41
C GLN A 516 -18.59 51.93 -36.80
N GLU A 517 -17.45 52.17 -36.17
CA GLU A 517 -16.51 53.22 -36.61
C GLU A 517 -15.98 52.95 -38.04
N SER A 518 -15.67 51.69 -38.35
CA SER A 518 -15.17 51.30 -39.69
C SER A 518 -16.20 51.49 -40.83
N LEU A 519 -17.49 51.53 -40.52
CA LEU A 519 -18.57 51.72 -41.51
C LEU A 519 -18.87 53.19 -41.84
N SER A 520 -18.31 54.14 -41.08
CA SER A 520 -18.48 55.58 -41.32
C SER A 520 -17.42 56.20 -42.26
N THR A 521 -16.37 55.45 -42.62
CA THR A 521 -15.13 56.00 -43.18
C THR A 521 -14.75 55.55 -44.60
N HIS A 522 -15.67 54.96 -45.37
CA HIS A 522 -15.45 54.75 -46.81
C HIS A 522 -16.68 55.06 -47.68
N ASN A 523 -16.77 56.33 -48.10
CA ASN A 523 -17.60 56.73 -49.22
C ASN A 523 -16.77 57.60 -50.18
N THR A 524 -15.96 56.97 -51.04
CA THR A 524 -15.30 57.62 -52.19
C THR A 524 -14.87 56.58 -53.23
N LEU A 525 -15.12 56.89 -54.50
CA LEU A 525 -14.99 56.00 -55.65
C LEU A 525 -13.55 55.58 -55.98
N SER A 526 -13.38 54.41 -56.62
CA SER A 526 -12.94 54.36 -58.03
C SER A 526 -12.94 52.95 -58.64
N VAL A 527 -13.06 52.88 -59.98
CA VAL A 527 -13.19 51.68 -60.81
C VAL A 527 -11.95 51.54 -61.70
N PRO A 528 -11.40 50.32 -61.91
CA PRO A 528 -11.14 49.92 -63.30
C PRO A 528 -11.35 48.43 -63.64
N LYS A 529 -12.17 48.22 -64.68
CA LYS A 529 -12.17 47.18 -65.73
C LYS A 529 -11.11 46.04 -65.69
N GLY A 530 -11.52 44.85 -65.23
CA GLY A 530 -11.90 43.70 -66.09
C GLY A 530 -10.85 42.83 -66.83
N ARG A 531 -11.06 41.49 -66.76
CA ARG A 531 -11.07 40.59 -67.94
C ARG A 531 -11.75 39.23 -67.65
N PHE A 532 -12.32 38.62 -68.69
CA PHE A 532 -13.22 37.45 -68.65
C PHE A 532 -12.52 36.15 -69.10
N LYS A 533 -12.92 35.01 -68.51
CA LYS A 533 -12.93 33.58 -68.98
C LYS A 533 -13.27 32.75 -67.72
N GLY A 534 -14.40 32.05 -67.54
CA GLY A 534 -14.95 30.93 -68.33
C GLY A 534 -14.31 29.60 -67.87
N LEU A 535 -14.99 28.48 -67.57
CA LEU A 535 -16.41 28.07 -67.65
C LEU A 535 -16.62 26.72 -66.88
N ARG A 536 -17.88 26.37 -66.51
CA ARG A 536 -18.38 25.06 -65.96
C ARG A 536 -18.04 24.79 -64.48
N MET A 537 -18.97 24.47 -63.55
CA MET A 537 -20.14 23.54 -63.47
C MET A 537 -19.81 22.03 -63.44
N LEU A 538 -20.05 21.41 -62.27
CA LEU A 538 -20.83 20.18 -61.96
C LEU A 538 -20.62 19.91 -60.44
N HIS A 539 -21.60 20.08 -59.56
CA HIS A 539 -22.66 19.12 -59.14
C HIS A 539 -22.14 17.75 -58.63
N GLY A 540 -22.49 17.40 -57.38
CA GLY A 540 -22.60 15.99 -56.93
C GLY A 540 -22.25 15.67 -55.46
N ILE A 541 -23.25 15.74 -54.56
CA ILE A 541 -23.68 14.65 -53.64
C ILE A 541 -22.58 14.07 -52.69
N ALA A 542 -22.54 14.32 -51.37
CA ALA A 542 -23.50 13.95 -50.29
C ALA A 542 -23.70 12.42 -50.14
N SER A 543 -23.69 11.75 -48.98
CA SER A 543 -23.33 12.08 -47.60
C SER A 543 -22.90 10.78 -46.89
N PHE A 544 -22.29 10.89 -45.70
CA PHE A 544 -22.32 9.83 -44.69
C PHE A 544 -23.73 9.72 -44.06
#